data_AF-A0A8T0KLH2-F1
#
_entry.id   AF-A0A8T0KLH2-F1
#
_cell.length_a   1.000
_cell.length_b   1.000
_cell.length_c   1.000
_cell.angle_alpha   90.00
_cell.angle_beta   90.00
_cell.angle_gamma   90.00
#
_symmetry.space_group_name_H-M   'P 1'
#
loop_
_entity.id
_entity.type
_entity.pdbx_description
1 polymer ?
#
loop_
_entity_poly.entity_id
_entity_poly.type
_entity_poly.pdbx_seq_one_letter_code
_entity_poly.pdbx_strand_id
1 'polypeptide(L)' 'MGFRGQSKGRKYELVAIITHHGREPSKGHYTTDAQYPNGRWLRFDDASVYAIGTNKVLHDEAYVLFYRQL' A
#
# COMPACT_ATOMS: atom_id res chain seq x y z
N MET A 1 30.91 -9.20 28.81
CA MET A 1 30.99 -9.03 27.34
C MET A 1 29.65 -9.40 26.75
N GLY A 2 28.86 -8.41 26.31
CA GLY A 2 27.54 -8.65 25.71
C GLY A 2 27.64 -8.70 24.19
N PHE A 3 27.34 -9.85 23.60
CA PHE A 3 27.08 -9.94 22.16
C PHE A 3 25.67 -9.41 21.88
N ARG A 4 25.56 -8.11 21.57
CA ARG A 4 24.39 -7.62 20.84
C ARG A 4 24.58 -8.04 19.38
N GLY A 5 23.96 -9.16 19.00
CA GLY A 5 23.73 -9.45 17.59
C GLY A 5 22.96 -8.27 16.99
N GLN A 6 23.63 -7.48 16.15
CA GLN A 6 22.99 -6.48 15.31
C GLN A 6 22.10 -7.23 14.32
N SER A 7 20.83 -7.44 14.64
CA SER A 7 19.85 -7.75 13.61
C SER A 7 19.80 -6.53 12.70
N LYS A 8 20.44 -6.62 11.52
CA LYS A 8 20.20 -5.64 10.46
C LYS A 8 18.71 -5.74 10.14
N GLY A 9 17.92 -4.82 10.68
CA GLY A 9 16.48 -4.78 10.44
C GLY A 9 16.24 -4.74 8.93
N ARG A 10 15.42 -5.66 8.43
CA ARG A 10 14.99 -5.65 7.03
C ARG A 10 14.14 -4.39 6.84
N LYS A 11 14.53 -3.55 5.89
CA LYS A 11 13.75 -2.37 5.53
C LYS A 11 12.75 -2.77 4.45
N TYR A 12 11.56 -2.20 4.50
CA TYR A 12 10.49 -2.45 3.55
C TYR A 12 9.92 -1.13 3.07
N GLU A 13 9.49 -1.11 1.82
CA GLU A 13 8.82 0.01 1.17
C GLU A 13 7.40 -0.43 0.78
N LEU A 14 6.42 0.42 1.07
CA LEU A 14 5.04 0.21 0.68
C LEU A 14 4.89 0.49 -0.82
N VAL A 15 4.46 -0.51 -1.59
CA VAL A 15 4.38 -0.42 -3.05
C VAL A 15 2.94 -0.45 -3.58
N ALA A 16 2.00 -1.01 -2.82
CA ALA A 16 0.58 -1.01 -3.16
C ALA A 16 -0.33 -1.19 -1.93
N ILE A 17 -1.54 -0.68 -2.04
CA ILE A 17 -2.62 -0.80 -1.05
C ILE A 17 -3.88 -1.24 -1.78
N ILE A 18 -4.62 -2.20 -1.22
CA ILE A 18 -6.00 -2.47 -1.59
C ILE A 18 -6.90 -1.88 -0.52
N THR A 19 -7.91 -1.13 -0.95
CA THR A 19 -8.96 -0.55 -0.10
C THR A 19 -10.28 -1.23 -0.44
N HIS A 20 -11.04 -1.60 0.58
CA HIS A 20 -12.38 -2.17 0.44
C HIS A 20 -13.42 -1.15 0.87
N HIS A 21 -14.28 -0.76 -0.06
CA HIS A 21 -15.41 0.15 0.16
C HIS A 21 -16.68 -0.69 0.37
N GLY A 22 -16.83 -1.25 1.56
CA GLY A 22 -17.97 -2.10 1.88
C GLY A 22 -17.96 -2.54 3.34
N ARG A 23 -19.11 -3.06 3.80
CA ARG A 23 -19.24 -3.60 5.17
C ARG A 23 -19.03 -5.12 5.24
N GLU A 24 -19.30 -5.83 4.14
CA GLU A 24 -19.21 -7.29 4.07
C GLU A 24 -18.12 -7.68 3.08
N PRO A 25 -17.24 -8.66 3.37
CA PRO A 25 -16.17 -9.05 2.45
C PRO A 25 -16.65 -9.58 1.08
N SER A 26 -17.90 -10.06 1.00
CA SER A 26 -18.51 -10.59 -0.22
C SER A 26 -19.23 -9.52 -1.06
N LYS A 27 -19.28 -8.27 -0.59
CA LYS A 27 -19.99 -7.16 -1.23
C LYS A 27 -19.16 -5.88 -1.16
N GLY A 28 -19.56 -4.85 -1.90
CA GLY A 28 -18.86 -3.57 -1.93
C GLY A 28 -17.88 -3.51 -3.10
N HIS A 29 -16.89 -2.63 -2.99
CA HIS A 29 -15.99 -2.30 -4.09
C HIS A 29 -14.53 -2.32 -3.66
N TYR A 30 -13.64 -2.83 -4.50
CA TYR A 30 -12.21 -2.87 -4.21
C TYR A 30 -11.46 -1.93 -5.15
N THR A 31 -10.69 -1.02 -4.59
CA THR A 31 -9.79 -0.15 -5.36
C THR A 31 -8.36 -0.42 -4.97
N THR A 32 -7.42 -0.21 -5.90
CA THR A 32 -5.99 -0.38 -5.64
C THR A 32 -5.26 0.93 -5.82
N ASP A 33 -4.45 1.30 -4.85
CA ASP A 33 -3.45 2.36 -4.99
C ASP A 33 -2.08 1.72 -5.17
N ALA A 34 -1.37 2.04 -6.24
CA ALA A 34 -0.04 1.48 -6.50
C ALA A 34 0.98 2.57 -6.82
N GLN A 35 2.21 2.36 -6.33
CA GLN A 35 3.32 3.24 -6.60
C GLN A 35 3.97 2.87 -7.94
N TYR A 36 4.09 3.87 -8.81
CA TYR A 36 4.80 3.76 -10.07
C TYR A 36 6.31 3.97 -9.86
N PRO A 37 7.20 3.49 -10.76
CA PRO A 37 8.65 3.61 -10.60
C PRO A 37 9.19 5.04 -10.43
N ASN A 38 8.43 6.05 -10.85
CA ASN A 38 8.75 7.47 -10.65
C ASN A 38 8.28 8.03 -9.29
N GLY A 39 7.85 7.17 -8.37
CA GLY A 39 7.37 7.53 -7.03
C GLY A 39 5.94 8.08 -6.99
N ARG A 40 5.25 8.22 -8.13
CA ARG A 40 3.86 8.69 -8.19
C ARG A 40 2.90 7.57 -7.81
N TRP A 41 1.84 7.91 -7.10
CA TRP A 41 0.75 6.99 -6.79
C TRP A 41 -0.39 7.13 -7.79
N LEU A 42 -0.90 6.00 -8.24
CA LEU A 42 -2.07 5.90 -9.11
C LEU A 42 -3.14 5.07 -8.40
N ARG A 43 -4.38 5.54 -8.45
CA ARG A 43 -5.56 4.79 -8.05
C ARG A 43 -6.14 4.09 -9.27
N PHE A 44 -6.38 2.80 -9.11
CA PHE A 44 -7.07 1.92 -10.04
C PHE A 44 -8.45 1.61 -9.47
N ASP A 45 -9.46 2.16 -10.12
CA ASP A 45 -10.88 2.01 -9.83
C ASP A 45 -11.53 1.38 -11.06
N ASP A 46 -11.47 0.05 -11.13
CA ASP A 46 -11.77 -0.76 -12.31
C ASP A 46 -11.05 -0.25 -13.57
N ALA A 47 -11.81 0.24 -14.56
CA ALA A 47 -11.28 0.79 -15.80
C ALA A 47 -10.77 2.24 -15.66
N SER A 48 -11.04 2.89 -14.53
CA SER A 48 -10.67 4.29 -14.27
C SER A 48 -9.33 4.36 -13.55
N VAL A 49 -8.38 5.09 -14.14
CA VAL A 49 -7.04 5.28 -13.55
C VAL A 49 -6.76 6.77 -13.39
N TYR A 50 -6.37 7.18 -12.18
CA TYR A 50 -6.05 8.58 -11.91
C TYR A 50 -4.94 8.72 -10.87
N ALA A 51 -4.20 9.83 -10.97
CA ALA A 51 -3.13 10.14 -10.03
C ALA A 51 -3.68 10.58 -8.67
N ILE A 52 -3.04 10.15 -7.60
CA ILE A 52 -3.37 10.53 -6.22
C ILE A 52 -2.13 10.99 -5.46
N GLY A 53 -2.34 11.81 -4.44
CA GLY A 53 -1.26 12.23 -3.55
C GLY A 53 -0.94 11.18 -2.50
N THR A 54 0.33 11.10 -2.08
CA THR A 54 0.82 10.14 -1.08
C THR A 54 0.06 10.24 0.25
N ASN A 55 -0.37 11.44 0.66
CA ASN A 55 -1.16 11.60 1.89
C ASN A 55 -2.47 10.80 1.82
N LYS A 56 -3.10 10.71 0.64
CA LYS A 56 -4.35 9.95 0.49
C LYS A 56 -4.13 8.45 0.64
N VAL A 57 -3.00 7.96 0.13
CA VAL A 57 -2.56 6.55 0.26
C VAL A 57 -2.36 6.16 1.72
N LEU A 58 -1.79 7.06 2.54
CA LEU A 58 -1.47 6.76 3.94
C LEU A 58 -2.67 6.86 4.89
N HIS A 59 -3.79 7.45 4.46
CA HIS A 59 -4.93 7.75 5.32
C HIS A 59 -6.23 7.03 4.93
N ASP A 60 -6.28 6.32 3.81
CA ASP A 60 -7.42 5.46 3.46
C ASP A 60 -7.42 4.17 4.30
N GLU A 61 -8.61 3.61 4.55
CA GLU A 61 -8.78 2.36 5.31
C GLU A 61 -8.22 1.17 4.50
N ALA A 62 -6.94 0.87 4.72
CA ALA A 62 -6.25 -0.20 4.03
C ALA A 62 -6.82 -1.58 4.42
N TYR A 63 -7.19 -2.37 3.41
CA TYR A 63 -7.62 -3.76 3.58
C TYR A 63 -6.43 -4.73 3.41
N VAL A 64 -5.58 -4.53 2.40
CA VAL A 64 -4.34 -5.30 2.19
C VAL A 64 -3.19 -4.35 1.84
N LEU A 65 -2.01 -4.63 2.41
CA LEU A 65 -0.79 -3.86 2.16
C LEU A 65 0.28 -4.73 1.49
N PHE A 66 0.87 -4.22 0.43
CA PHE A 66 1.98 -4.85 -0.27
C PHE A 66 3.28 -4.12 0.02
N TYR A 67 4.23 -4.82 0.63
CA TYR A 67 5.55 -4.32 0.92
C TYR A 67 6.61 -5.04 0.11
N ARG A 68 7.55 -4.29 -0.44
CA ARG A 68 8.77 -4.81 -1.06
C ARG A 68 9.93 -4.63 -0.09
N GLN A 69 10.75 -5.66 0.09
CA GLN A 69 11.99 -5.52 0.85
C GLN A 69 12.98 -4.64 0.06
N LEU A 70 13.59 -3.67 0.73
CA LEU A 70 14.68 -2.85 0.20
C LEU A 70 16.01 -3.61 0.18
#